data_AF-A0A7S2F232-F1
#
_entry.id   AF-A0A7S2F232-F1
#
_cell.length_a   1.000
_cell.length_b   1.000
_cell.length_c   1.000
_cell.angle_alpha   90.00
_cell.angle_beta   90.00
_cell.angle_gamma   90.00
#
_symmetry.space_group_name_H-M   'P 1'
#
loop_
_entity.id
_entity.type
_entity.pdbx_description
1 polymer ?
#
loop_
_entity_poly.entity_id
_entity_poly.type
_entity_poly.pdbx_seq_one_letter_code
_entity_poly.pdbx_strand_id
1 'polypeptide(L)'
;ALVAAHITYGKPVLGVGPEFNSVKREADGELLIDYKQGTANGLHSHPTADCDKFGPKLCCDQSPFETEVDGTWSRVNIWVLAGPTSVALRGNFSNATALRFNWEGYPQCTLYNGLGGPDDHKGIVAKPFKVEIPKLQSTRAEIMV
;
A
#
# COMPACT_ATOMS: atom_id res chain seq x y z
N ALA A 1 -14.68 10.33 17.07
CA ALA A 1 -13.28 10.28 17.56
C ALA A 1 -12.35 11.20 16.76
N LEU A 2 -12.25 11.10 15.42
CA LEU A 2 -11.36 11.97 14.61
C LEU A 2 -11.63 13.49 14.73
N VAL A 3 -12.87 13.90 15.01
CA VAL A 3 -13.23 15.32 15.17
C VAL A 3 -12.62 15.92 16.46
N ALA A 4 -12.43 15.11 17.52
CA ALA A 4 -11.89 15.58 18.79
C ALA A 4 -10.38 15.86 18.73
N ALA A 5 -9.64 15.21 17.82
CA ALA A 5 -8.20 15.45 17.67
C ALA A 5 -7.89 16.80 16.99
N HIS A 6 -8.79 17.34 16.15
CA HIS A 6 -8.56 18.62 15.46
C HIS A 6 -8.51 19.80 16.44
N ILE A 7 -9.29 19.72 17.53
CA ILE A 7 -9.39 20.78 18.55
C ILE A 7 -8.15 20.79 19.45
N THR A 8 -7.58 19.63 19.76
CA THR A 8 -6.43 19.51 20.68
C THR A 8 -5.11 20.00 20.08
N TYR A 9 -4.92 19.92 18.76
CA TYR A 9 -3.62 20.17 18.12
C TYR A 9 -3.53 21.46 17.28
N GLY A 10 -4.60 22.25 17.17
CA GLY A 10 -4.55 23.59 16.55
C GLY A 10 -4.08 23.62 15.09
N LYS A 11 -4.17 22.49 14.36
CA LYS A 11 -3.82 22.41 12.93
C LYS A 11 -5.06 22.10 12.08
N PRO A 12 -5.25 22.80 10.95
CA PRO A 12 -6.43 22.64 10.09
C PRO A 12 -6.48 21.29 9.36
N VAL A 13 -5.36 20.56 9.29
CA VAL A 13 -5.28 19.24 8.67
C VAL A 13 -4.53 18.33 9.63
N LEU A 14 -5.26 17.47 10.34
CA LEU A 14 -4.66 16.21 10.75
C LEU A 14 -4.48 15.44 9.44
N GLY A 15 -3.24 15.14 9.06
CA GLY A 15 -2.95 14.45 7.79
C GLY A 15 -3.84 13.21 7.65
N VAL A 16 -4.23 12.84 6.44
CA VAL A 16 -4.76 11.50 6.21
C VAL A 16 -3.58 10.53 6.05
N GLY A 17 -3.76 9.25 6.33
CA GLY A 17 -2.77 8.24 5.95
C GLY A 17 -2.71 8.09 4.43
N PRO A 18 -1.73 7.34 3.90
CA PRO A 18 -1.58 7.13 2.47
C PRO A 18 -2.90 6.64 1.84
N GLU A 19 -3.43 7.40 0.90
CA GLU A 19 -4.63 7.04 0.15
C GLU A 19 -4.23 6.47 -1.21
N PHE A 20 -4.72 5.29 -1.54
CA PHE A 20 -4.51 4.68 -2.85
C PHE A 20 -4.92 5.64 -3.97
N ASN A 21 -4.07 5.77 -5.00
CA ASN A 21 -4.36 6.53 -6.21
C ASN A 21 -4.46 5.61 -7.43
N SER A 22 -3.43 4.82 -7.71
CA SER A 22 -3.40 3.93 -8.86
C SER A 22 -2.50 2.72 -8.65
N VAL A 23 -2.77 1.65 -9.39
CA VAL A 23 -1.85 0.54 -9.61
C VAL A 23 -1.59 0.41 -11.10
N LYS A 24 -0.34 0.22 -11.47
CA LYS A 24 0.09 0.00 -12.86
C LYS A 24 0.91 -1.27 -12.93
N ARG A 25 0.78 -1.95 -14.06
CA ARG A 25 1.62 -3.08 -14.42
C ARG A 25 2.75 -2.59 -15.32
N GLU A 26 3.98 -2.81 -14.89
CA GLU A 26 5.18 -2.49 -15.66
C GLU A 26 5.46 -3.57 -16.71
N ALA A 27 6.33 -3.26 -17.68
CA ALA A 27 6.62 -4.15 -18.80
C ALA A 27 7.26 -5.49 -18.40
N ASP A 28 7.97 -5.52 -17.28
CA ASP A 28 8.57 -6.71 -16.67
C ASP A 28 7.57 -7.54 -15.83
N GLY A 29 6.32 -7.09 -15.75
CA GLY A 29 5.25 -7.76 -15.00
C GLY A 29 5.15 -7.31 -13.54
N GLU A 30 6.02 -6.42 -13.07
CA GLU A 30 5.95 -5.84 -11.73
C GLU A 30 4.74 -4.91 -11.57
N LEU A 31 4.42 -4.57 -10.32
CA LEU A 31 3.35 -3.63 -10.03
C LEU A 31 3.89 -2.39 -9.34
N LEU A 32 3.53 -1.22 -9.84
CA LEU A 32 3.77 0.07 -9.20
C LEU A 32 2.46 0.60 -8.63
N ILE A 33 2.46 0.90 -7.34
CA ILE A 33 1.33 1.47 -6.61
C ILE A 33 1.68 2.90 -6.26
N ASP A 34 0.85 3.84 -6.70
CA ASP A 34 0.98 5.25 -6.36
C ASP A 34 -0.09 5.64 -5.33
N TYR A 35 0.32 6.46 -4.36
CA TYR A 35 -0.56 7.09 -3.38
C TYR A 35 -0.80 8.56 -3.74
N LYS A 36 -1.95 9.10 -3.32
CA LYS A 36 -2.32 10.48 -3.63
C LYS A 36 -1.31 11.45 -3.03
N GLN A 37 -0.89 12.45 -3.81
CA GLN A 37 -0.03 13.52 -3.33
C GLN A 37 -0.65 14.22 -2.10
N GLY A 38 0.19 14.56 -1.13
CA GLY A 38 -0.25 15.16 0.14
C GLY A 38 -0.76 14.15 1.18
N THR A 39 -1.02 12.89 0.79
CA THR A 39 -1.46 11.82 1.72
C THR A 39 -0.35 10.88 2.14
N ALA A 40 0.83 10.97 1.50
CA ALA A 40 1.97 10.08 1.68
C ALA A 40 3.29 10.87 1.87
N ASN A 41 3.22 12.02 2.54
CA ASN A 41 4.39 12.84 2.81
C ASN A 41 5.27 12.18 3.88
N GLY A 42 6.41 11.60 3.47
CA GLY A 42 7.20 10.75 4.35
C GLY A 42 6.66 9.32 4.39
N LEU A 43 6.16 8.82 3.26
CA LEU A 43 5.75 7.43 3.11
C LEU A 43 6.84 6.49 3.61
N HIS A 44 6.48 5.66 4.56
CA HIS A 44 7.35 4.59 5.03
C HIS A 44 6.51 3.40 5.49
N SER A 45 7.17 2.25 5.56
CA SER A 45 6.63 1.07 6.22
C SER A 45 7.04 1.05 7.67
N HIS A 46 6.12 0.60 8.52
CA HIS A 46 6.43 0.34 9.93
C HIS A 46 5.51 -0.78 10.44
N PRO A 47 5.96 -1.56 11.43
CA PRO A 47 5.06 -2.48 12.10
C PRO A 47 3.77 -1.82 12.59
N THR A 48 2.70 -2.59 12.64
CA THR A 48 1.47 -2.21 13.34
C THR A 48 1.64 -2.37 14.85
N ALA A 49 0.73 -1.75 15.62
CA ALA A 49 0.71 -1.93 17.07
C ALA A 49 0.67 -3.43 17.40
N ASP A 50 1.45 -3.85 18.40
CA ASP A 50 1.43 -5.22 18.92
C ASP A 50 1.68 -6.30 17.83
N CYS A 51 2.40 -5.97 16.75
CA CYS A 51 2.79 -6.93 15.71
C CYS A 51 3.56 -8.13 16.28
N ASP A 52 4.28 -7.94 17.39
CA ASP A 52 5.05 -8.94 18.11
C ASP A 52 4.18 -9.85 19.01
N LYS A 53 2.91 -9.48 19.23
CA LYS A 53 1.98 -10.21 20.10
C LYS A 53 1.04 -11.13 19.34
N PHE A 54 0.56 -10.72 18.16
CA PHE A 54 -0.48 -11.44 17.42
C PHE A 54 -0.05 -11.82 16.00
N GLY A 55 -0.60 -12.92 15.48
CA GLY A 55 -0.29 -13.42 14.14
C GLY A 55 1.09 -14.08 14.05
N PRO A 56 1.74 -14.03 12.88
CA PRO A 56 3.03 -14.70 12.67
C PRO A 56 4.23 -13.96 13.32
N LYS A 57 4.03 -12.74 13.82
CA LYS A 57 5.06 -11.94 14.51
C LYS A 57 6.27 -11.59 13.66
N LEU A 58 6.06 -11.60 12.35
CA LEU A 58 7.05 -11.23 11.35
C LEU A 58 7.08 -9.70 11.14
N CYS A 59 6.07 -8.98 11.64
CA CYS A 59 6.00 -7.52 11.50
C CYS A 59 6.24 -7.11 10.02
N CYS A 60 7.14 -6.16 9.75
CA CYS A 60 7.47 -5.74 8.38
C CYS A 60 8.37 -6.69 7.57
N ASP A 61 8.72 -7.86 8.12
CA ASP A 61 9.27 -8.97 7.33
C ASP A 61 8.16 -9.73 6.57
N GLN A 62 6.89 -9.39 6.81
CA GLN A 62 5.76 -9.89 6.05
C GLN A 62 5.08 -8.75 5.29
N SER A 63 4.83 -8.99 4.00
CA SER A 63 4.20 -8.01 3.13
C SER A 63 2.75 -7.70 3.51
N PRO A 64 2.36 -6.42 3.52
CA PRO A 64 0.98 -6.01 3.68
C PRO A 64 0.19 -6.05 2.36
N PHE A 65 0.74 -6.64 1.29
CA PHE A 65 0.09 -6.78 -0.03
C PHE A 65 -0.20 -8.22 -0.44
N GLU A 66 -1.34 -8.41 -1.11
CA GLU A 66 -1.76 -9.68 -1.69
C GLU A 66 -2.30 -9.48 -3.10
N THR A 67 -1.98 -10.39 -4.01
CA THR A 67 -2.47 -10.38 -5.39
C THR A 67 -3.33 -11.60 -5.66
N GLU A 68 -4.35 -11.42 -6.50
CA GLU A 68 -5.23 -12.49 -6.96
C GLU A 68 -4.81 -12.97 -8.35
N VAL A 69 -4.68 -14.28 -8.51
CA VAL A 69 -4.50 -14.97 -9.81
C VAL A 69 -5.52 -16.10 -9.86
N ASP A 70 -6.39 -16.11 -10.87
CA ASP A 70 -7.39 -17.18 -11.09
C ASP A 70 -8.23 -17.51 -9.84
N GLY A 71 -8.67 -16.49 -9.11
CA GLY A 71 -9.49 -16.65 -7.89
C GLY A 71 -8.68 -16.96 -6.63
N THR A 72 -7.37 -17.15 -6.73
CA THR A 72 -6.50 -17.50 -5.61
C THR A 72 -5.68 -16.29 -5.17
N TRP A 73 -5.76 -15.96 -3.87
CA TRP A 73 -4.98 -14.89 -3.26
C TRP A 73 -3.63 -15.42 -2.78
N SER A 74 -2.56 -14.75 -3.18
CA SER A 74 -1.19 -15.06 -2.76
C SER A 74 -0.49 -13.80 -2.26
N ARG A 75 0.17 -13.91 -1.09
CA ARG A 75 0.93 -12.80 -0.52
C ARG A 75 2.10 -12.44 -1.41
N VAL A 76 2.32 -11.14 -1.57
CA VAL A 76 3.48 -10.62 -2.29
C VAL A 76 4.73 -10.82 -1.43
N ASN A 77 5.76 -11.48 -1.95
CA ASN A 77 6.96 -11.75 -1.17
C ASN A 77 7.92 -10.54 -1.10
N ILE A 78 8.08 -9.82 -2.20
CA ILE A 78 9.06 -8.74 -2.31
C ILE A 78 8.33 -7.44 -2.68
N TRP A 79 8.50 -6.44 -1.83
CA TRP A 79 7.93 -5.11 -2.03
C TRP A 79 8.89 -4.07 -1.44
N VAL A 80 8.96 -2.90 -2.06
CA VAL A 80 9.87 -1.82 -1.66
C VAL A 80 9.21 -0.47 -1.84
N LEU A 81 9.62 0.52 -1.05
CA LEU A 81 9.32 1.93 -1.34
C LEU A 81 10.06 2.30 -2.64
N ALA A 82 9.32 2.71 -3.65
CA ALA A 82 9.84 3.05 -4.98
C ALA A 82 10.00 4.56 -5.19
N GLY A 83 9.60 5.37 -4.21
CA GLY A 83 9.66 6.82 -4.24
C GLY A 83 8.96 7.43 -3.03
N PRO A 84 8.81 8.77 -2.99
CA PRO A 84 8.19 9.45 -1.86
C PRO A 84 6.71 9.12 -1.68
N THR A 85 6.03 8.65 -2.73
CA THR A 85 4.59 8.39 -2.74
C THR A 85 4.23 7.06 -3.38
N SER A 86 5.20 6.14 -3.55
CA SER A 86 4.99 4.95 -4.38
C SER A 86 5.64 3.71 -3.78
N VAL A 87 5.03 2.56 -4.03
CA VAL A 87 5.50 1.23 -3.64
C VAL A 87 5.60 0.36 -4.88
N ALA A 88 6.71 -0.34 -5.05
CA ALA A 88 6.87 -1.37 -6.09
C ALA A 88 6.73 -2.76 -5.47
N LEU A 89 5.92 -3.61 -6.11
CA LEU A 89 5.83 -5.03 -5.84
C LEU A 89 6.68 -5.76 -6.88
N ARG A 90 7.73 -6.43 -6.41
CA ARG A 90 8.72 -7.09 -7.27
C ARG A 90 8.32 -8.54 -7.53
N GLY A 91 8.49 -8.98 -8.76
CA GLY A 91 8.10 -10.31 -9.23
C GLY A 91 7.19 -10.26 -10.46
N ASN A 92 6.86 -11.43 -10.99
CA ASN A 92 6.02 -11.54 -12.17
C ASN A 92 4.54 -11.64 -11.78
N PHE A 93 3.83 -10.52 -11.89
CA PHE A 93 2.40 -10.48 -11.63
C PHE A 93 1.56 -10.51 -12.90
N SER A 94 2.09 -10.84 -14.08
CA SER A 94 1.42 -10.64 -15.38
C SER A 94 -0.02 -11.16 -15.47
N ASN A 95 -0.32 -12.24 -14.75
CA ASN A 95 -1.64 -12.87 -14.70
C ASN A 95 -2.51 -12.41 -13.52
N ALA A 96 -2.00 -11.54 -12.65
CA ALA A 96 -2.74 -11.03 -11.51
C ALA A 96 -3.86 -10.09 -11.95
N THR A 97 -5.05 -10.31 -11.42
CA THR A 97 -6.27 -9.59 -11.78
C THR A 97 -6.67 -8.56 -10.72
N ALA A 98 -6.30 -8.79 -9.47
CA ALA A 98 -6.61 -7.88 -8.37
C ALA A 98 -5.46 -7.77 -7.37
N LEU A 99 -5.45 -6.67 -6.63
CA LEU A 99 -4.51 -6.35 -5.56
C LEU A 99 -5.30 -5.91 -4.33
N ARG A 100 -4.87 -6.35 -3.15
CA ARG A 100 -5.37 -5.85 -1.87
C ARG A 100 -4.24 -5.51 -0.91
N PHE A 101 -4.53 -4.59 -0.01
CA PHE A 101 -3.61 -4.10 1.01
C PHE A 101 -4.28 -4.11 2.38
N ASN A 102 -3.55 -4.50 3.43
CA ASN A 102 -4.05 -4.60 4.81
C ASN A 102 -5.38 -5.37 4.91
N TRP A 103 -5.48 -6.50 4.21
CA TRP A 103 -6.71 -7.33 4.22
C TRP A 103 -6.86 -8.17 5.49
N GLU A 104 -5.75 -8.39 6.21
CA GLU A 104 -5.76 -9.15 7.45
C GLU A 104 -6.52 -8.39 8.52
N GLY A 105 -7.23 -9.11 9.40
CA GLY A 105 -7.81 -8.49 10.60
C GLY A 105 -6.74 -7.92 11.53
N TYR A 106 -5.51 -8.45 11.44
CA TYR A 106 -4.34 -8.00 12.21
C TYR A 106 -3.08 -7.93 11.32
N PRO A 107 -3.00 -6.94 10.42
CA PRO A 107 -1.87 -6.82 9.51
C PRO A 107 -0.59 -6.59 10.30
N GLN A 108 0.49 -7.27 9.94
CA GLN A 108 1.77 -7.23 10.67
C GLN A 108 2.61 -5.99 10.34
N CYS A 109 2.43 -5.49 9.12
CA CYS A 109 3.07 -4.30 8.60
C CYS A 109 2.01 -3.40 7.98
N THR A 110 2.29 -2.11 7.90
CA THR A 110 1.46 -1.16 7.17
C THR A 110 2.29 0.02 6.69
N LEU A 111 1.65 0.94 5.98
CA LEU A 111 2.23 2.17 5.49
C LEU A 111 1.71 3.36 6.27
N TYR A 112 2.59 4.34 6.49
CA TYR A 112 2.29 5.54 7.25
C TYR A 112 2.63 6.81 6.46
N ASN A 113 1.92 7.88 6.78
CA ASN A 113 2.22 9.26 6.41
C ASN A 113 2.81 9.98 7.63
N GLY A 114 3.93 10.69 7.46
CA GLY A 114 4.63 11.41 8.52
C GLY A 114 5.91 10.72 9.03
N LEU A 115 6.37 11.11 10.21
CA LEU A 115 7.58 10.62 10.86
C LEU A 115 7.20 9.96 12.19
N GLY A 116 6.85 8.68 12.16
CA GLY A 116 6.44 7.94 13.35
C GLY A 116 5.60 6.72 13.03
N GLY A 117 5.34 5.93 14.05
CA GLY A 117 4.66 4.64 13.95
C GLY A 117 3.50 4.52 14.94
N PRO A 118 3.08 3.28 15.24
CA PRO A 118 1.97 3.05 16.17
C PRO A 118 2.31 3.44 17.60
N ASP A 119 3.58 3.44 18.01
CA ASP A 119 3.95 3.66 19.41
C ASP A 119 4.05 5.15 19.79
N ASP A 120 4.35 6.02 18.82
CA ASP A 120 4.47 7.47 19.04
C ASP A 120 3.28 8.27 18.50
N HIS A 121 2.36 7.61 17.79
CA HIS A 121 1.17 8.18 17.14
C HIS A 121 1.46 9.37 16.21
N LYS A 122 2.70 9.50 15.71
CA LYS A 122 3.09 10.59 14.80
C LYS A 122 2.93 10.20 13.33
N GLY A 123 2.83 8.91 13.04
CA GLY A 123 2.45 8.38 11.74
C GLY A 123 0.95 8.15 11.63
N ILE A 124 0.37 8.47 10.47
CA ILE A 124 -1.05 8.22 10.19
C ILE A 124 -1.16 7.06 9.20
N VAL A 125 -1.82 5.99 9.65
CA VAL A 125 -1.86 4.70 8.95
C VAL A 125 -2.69 4.73 7.67
N ALA A 126 -2.22 4.05 6.63
CA ALA A 126 -2.94 3.83 5.39
C ALA A 126 -4.22 3.00 5.61
N LYS A 127 -5.28 3.33 4.89
CA LYS A 127 -6.52 2.56 4.92
C LYS A 127 -6.37 1.29 4.06
N PRO A 128 -6.99 0.17 4.45
CA PRO A 128 -7.10 -1.01 3.59
C PRO A 128 -7.77 -0.68 2.25
N PHE A 129 -7.38 -1.37 1.20
CA PHE A 129 -8.04 -1.28 -0.09
C PHE A 129 -8.02 -2.63 -0.83
N LYS A 130 -8.94 -2.77 -1.78
CA LYS A 130 -8.95 -3.83 -2.80
C LYS A 130 -9.27 -3.17 -4.15
N VAL A 131 -8.47 -3.46 -5.16
CA VAL A 131 -8.58 -2.87 -6.51
C VAL A 131 -8.32 -3.92 -7.58
N GLU A 132 -8.90 -3.71 -8.76
CA GLU A 132 -8.53 -4.46 -9.96
C GLU A 132 -7.22 -3.93 -10.52
N ILE A 133 -6.39 -4.83 -11.06
CA ILE A 133 -5.14 -4.47 -11.72
C ILE A 133 -5.43 -4.26 -13.21
N PRO A 134 -5.11 -3.08 -13.79
CA PRO A 134 -5.24 -2.88 -15.22
C PRO A 134 -4.42 -3.91 -16.01
N LYS A 135 -5.01 -4.43 -17.10
CA LYS A 135 -4.25 -5.21 -18.08
C LYS A 135 -3.18 -4.30 -18.71
N LEU A 136 -2.00 -4.85 -19.01
CA LEU A 136 -1.03 -4.16 -19.86
C LEU A 136 -1.74 -3.79 -21.16
N GLN A 137 -1.81 -2.48 -21.45
CA GLN A 137 -2.32 -2.03 -22.74
C GLN A 137 -1.34 -2.52 -23.80
N SER A 138 -1.75 -3.52 -24.59
CA SER A 138 -1.09 -3.82 -25.85
C SER A 138 -1.27 -2.57 -26.71
N THR A 139 -0.17 -1.87 -26.99
CA THR A 139 -0.14 -0.87 -28.05
C THR A 139 -0.48 -1.60 -29.35
N ARG A 140 -1.75 -1.55 -29.75
CA ARG A 140 -2.11 -1.82 -31.14
C ARG A 140 -1.41 -0.76 -31.97
N ALA A 141 -0.24 -1.10 -32.50
CA ALA A 141 0.26 -0.43 -33.67
C ALA A 141 -0.79 -0.66 -34.76
N GLU A 142 -1.65 0.33 -34.99
CA GLU A 142 -2.43 0.40 -36.21
C GLU A 142 -1.43 0.54 -37.35
N ILE A 143 -1.10 -0.59 -37.97
CA ILE A 143 -0.46 -0.61 -39.27
C ILE A 143 -1.54 -0.15 -40.24
N MET A 144 -1.57 1.15 -40.50
CA MET A 144 -2.23 1.69 -41.69
C MET A 144 -1.41 1.22 -42.89
N VAL A 145 -1.95 0.24 -43.62
CA VAL A 145 -1.57 -0.09 -45.00
C VAL A 145 -2.41 0.77 -45.94
#